data_AF-A0A3N2BG12-F1
#
_entry.id   AF-A0A3N2BG12-F1
#
_cell.length_a   1.000
_cell.length_b   1.000
_cell.length_c   1.000
_cell.angle_alpha   90.00
_cell.angle_beta   90.00
_cell.angle_gamma   90.00
#
_symmetry.space_group_name_H-M   'P 1'
#
loop_
_entity.id
_entity.type
_entity.pdbx_description
1 polymer ?
#
loop_
_entity_poly.entity_id
_entity_poly.type
_entity_poly.pdbx_seq_one_letter_code
_entity_poly.pdbx_strand_id
1 'polypeptide(L)'
;MSTETVSTYLNQVTRMLGGVDPAYRADVLAGVHDHLEAALGPEPWREQEVRHVLDDLGPPEEIAAAALDGQPTMTAEPPSAMSGAWVPPVAVALVAIGTFAMLLLLSGSYGLGLGSAGSGGPMFEPVSLLWSFPVVLLSPPAPLALVGALLVTLSPLYRGVDRLAAWLALPWCLALLGWGAFILRAVDECVRTGSSFCTGIGADTVRLGGVAVVLVASVGLVLLLARLARVRTTGTSDAGRWWTAAGVVLALLVSTRWRTRGHLALR
;
A
#
# COMPACT_ATOMS: atom_id res chain seq x y z
N MET A 1 27.06 -12.65 -28.96
CA MET A 1 27.21 -11.78 -30.14
C MET A 1 25.86 -11.40 -30.73
N SER A 2 24.94 -12.33 -30.99
CA SER A 2 23.58 -12.03 -31.50
C SER A 2 22.78 -11.03 -30.63
N THR A 3 22.82 -11.18 -29.31
CA THR A 3 22.15 -10.26 -28.37
C THR A 3 22.72 -8.84 -28.38
N GLU A 4 24.02 -8.70 -28.66
CA GLU A 4 24.69 -7.39 -28.73
C GLU A 4 24.25 -6.61 -29.97
N THR A 5 24.09 -7.28 -31.11
CA THR A 5 23.58 -6.69 -32.35
C THR A 5 22.15 -6.17 -32.18
N VAL A 6 21.26 -6.98 -31.60
CA VAL A 6 19.88 -6.57 -31.29
C VAL A 6 19.85 -5.37 -30.35
N SER A 7 20.65 -5.40 -29.27
CA SER A 7 20.71 -4.29 -28.31
C SER A 7 21.19 -2.98 -28.95
N THR A 8 22.13 -3.07 -29.90
CA THR A 8 22.65 -1.91 -30.63
C THR A 8 21.57 -1.33 -31.54
N TYR A 9 20.85 -2.18 -32.28
CA TYR A 9 19.73 -1.77 -33.12
C TYR A 9 18.63 -1.06 -32.31
N LEU A 10 18.18 -1.67 -31.21
CA LEU A 10 17.15 -1.09 -30.33
C LEU A 10 17.62 0.24 -29.69
N ASN A 11 18.89 0.35 -29.34
CA ASN A 11 19.45 1.60 -28.80
C ASN A 11 19.48 2.71 -29.87
N GLN A 12 19.75 2.38 -31.14
CA GLN A 12 19.67 3.34 -32.24
C GLN A 12 18.23 3.83 -32.45
N VAL A 13 17.24 2.93 -32.48
CA VAL A 13 15.82 3.29 -32.54
C VAL A 13 15.44 4.18 -31.35
N THR A 14 15.85 3.81 -30.14
CA THR A 14 15.59 4.58 -28.91
C THR A 14 16.14 6.00 -28.99
N ARG A 15 17.35 6.16 -29.54
CA ARG A 15 17.99 7.47 -29.72
C ARG A 15 17.22 8.34 -30.72
N MET A 16 16.74 7.77 -31.81
CA MET A 16 15.96 8.49 -32.82
C MET A 16 14.56 8.88 -32.32
N LEU A 17 13.94 8.05 -31.49
CA LEU A 17 12.67 8.36 -30.82
C LEU A 17 12.83 9.32 -29.62
N GLY A 18 14.01 9.92 -29.42
CA GLY A 18 14.33 10.75 -28.25
C GLY A 18 13.37 11.92 -28.01
N GLY A 19 12.74 12.45 -29.06
CA GLY A 19 11.76 13.54 -28.99
C GLY A 19 10.31 13.10 -28.77
N VAL A 20 10.02 11.80 -28.82
CA VAL A 20 8.66 11.25 -28.70
C VAL A 20 8.25 11.05 -27.25
N ASP A 21 6.95 11.05 -26.95
CA ASP A 21 6.42 10.73 -25.63
C ASP A 21 7.04 9.42 -25.07
N PRO A 22 7.50 9.39 -23.80
CA PRO A 22 8.15 8.23 -23.22
C PRO A 22 7.30 6.95 -23.21
N ALA A 23 5.97 7.06 -23.06
CA ALA A 23 5.09 5.89 -23.03
C ALA A 23 4.95 5.32 -24.45
N TYR A 24 4.67 6.16 -25.44
CA TYR A 24 4.62 5.71 -26.83
C TYR A 24 5.94 5.12 -27.32
N ARG A 25 7.08 5.69 -26.90
CA ARG A 25 8.40 5.13 -27.19
C ARG A 25 8.58 3.71 -26.64
N ALA A 26 8.12 3.48 -25.41
CA ALA A 26 8.18 2.15 -24.79
C ALA A 26 7.31 1.15 -25.56
N ASP A 27 6.13 1.57 -26.01
CA ASP A 27 5.22 0.72 -26.79
C ASP A 27 5.81 0.35 -28.16
N VAL A 28 6.44 1.30 -28.86
CA VAL A 28 7.13 1.02 -30.14
C VAL A 28 8.28 0.04 -29.93
N LEU A 29 9.12 0.25 -28.91
CA LEU A 29 10.23 -0.64 -28.60
C LEU A 29 9.75 -2.05 -28.19
N ALA A 30 8.65 -2.14 -27.44
CA ALA A 30 8.02 -3.41 -27.10
C ALA A 30 7.50 -4.12 -28.36
N GLY A 31 6.84 -3.41 -29.28
CA GLY A 31 6.38 -3.99 -30.54
C GLY A 31 7.51 -4.53 -31.43
N VAL A 32 8.64 -3.81 -31.51
CA VAL A 32 9.83 -4.30 -32.23
C VAL A 32 10.43 -5.52 -31.53
N HIS A 33 10.52 -5.50 -30.19
CA HIS A 33 11.00 -6.65 -29.42
C HIS A 33 10.10 -7.88 -29.60
N ASP A 34 8.79 -7.72 -29.54
CA ASP A 34 7.81 -8.79 -29.74
C ASP A 34 7.90 -9.37 -31.15
N HIS A 35 8.13 -8.53 -32.17
CA HIS A 35 8.35 -9.00 -33.54
C HIS A 35 9.63 -9.83 -33.68
N LEU A 36 10.72 -9.38 -33.04
CA LEU A 36 11.98 -10.12 -33.00
C LEU A 36 11.83 -11.47 -32.30
N GLU A 37 11.16 -11.51 -31.15
CA GLU A 37 10.89 -12.74 -30.40
C GLU A 37 9.99 -13.71 -31.19
N ALA A 38 8.97 -13.19 -31.87
CA ALA A 38 8.10 -13.99 -32.72
C ALA A 38 8.84 -14.58 -33.95
N ALA A 39 9.74 -13.83 -34.55
CA ALA A 39 10.51 -14.27 -35.72
C ALA A 39 11.65 -15.22 -35.38
N LEU A 40 12.36 -14.98 -34.28
CA LEU A 40 13.55 -15.74 -33.89
C LEU A 40 13.23 -16.90 -32.93
N GLY A 41 12.09 -16.88 -32.26
CA GLY A 41 11.72 -17.85 -31.24
C GLY A 41 12.50 -17.70 -29.92
N PRO A 42 12.44 -18.70 -29.02
CA PRO A 42 13.17 -18.66 -27.76
C PRO A 42 14.68 -18.77 -27.97
N GLU A 43 15.45 -18.04 -27.17
CA GLU A 43 16.93 -18.06 -27.18
C GLU A 43 17.52 -19.48 -26.97
N PRO A 44 18.73 -19.76 -27.49
CA PRO A 44 19.70 -18.84 -28.11
C PRO A 44 19.55 -18.65 -29.63
N TRP A 45 19.68 -17.41 -30.10
CA TRP A 45 19.58 -17.07 -31.53
C TRP A 45 20.91 -17.16 -32.26
N ARG A 46 20.90 -17.68 -33.49
CA ARG A 46 22.07 -17.65 -34.37
C ARG A 46 22.23 -16.27 -34.99
N GLU A 47 23.47 -15.81 -35.07
CA GLU A 47 23.78 -14.46 -35.58
C GLU A 47 23.30 -14.22 -37.02
N GLN A 48 23.33 -15.27 -37.85
CA GLN A 48 22.83 -15.18 -39.23
C GLN A 48 21.30 -15.02 -39.29
N GLU A 49 20.56 -15.63 -38.37
CA GLU A 49 19.10 -15.48 -38.28
C GLU A 49 18.74 -14.07 -37.81
N VAL A 50 19.43 -13.57 -36.77
CA VAL A 50 19.26 -12.19 -36.29
C VAL A 50 19.52 -11.18 -37.39
N ARG A 51 20.61 -11.34 -38.16
CA ARG A 51 20.89 -10.45 -39.30
C ARG A 51 19.80 -10.50 -40.35
N HIS A 52 19.31 -11.69 -40.70
CA HIS A 52 18.24 -11.82 -41.68
C HIS A 52 16.94 -11.15 -41.23
N VAL A 53 16.53 -11.36 -39.97
CA VAL A 53 15.32 -10.73 -39.41
C VAL A 53 15.48 -9.21 -39.28
N LEU A 54 16.67 -8.71 -38.91
CA LEU A 54 16.94 -7.27 -38.87
C LEU A 54 16.94 -6.64 -40.26
N ASP A 55 17.43 -7.35 -41.27
CA ASP A 55 17.35 -6.90 -42.67
C ASP A 55 15.88 -6.85 -43.14
N ASP A 56 15.04 -7.82 -42.73
CA ASP A 56 13.60 -7.85 -43.04
C ASP A 56 12.81 -6.73 -42.32
N LEU A 57 13.19 -6.39 -41.08
CA LEU A 57 12.64 -5.25 -40.32
C LEU A 57 12.99 -3.89 -40.94
N GLY A 58 14.09 -3.84 -41.69
CA GLY A 58 14.60 -2.63 -42.33
C GLY A 58 15.51 -1.79 -41.42
N PRO A 59 16.04 -0.68 -41.95
CA PRO A 59 16.92 0.21 -41.21
C PRO A 59 16.18 0.89 -40.05
N PRO A 60 16.86 1.16 -38.92
CA PRO A 60 16.21 1.72 -37.74
C PRO A 60 15.61 3.11 -37.99
N GLU A 61 16.12 3.85 -38.98
CA GLU A 61 15.60 5.14 -39.43
C GLU A 61 14.18 5.02 -40.00
N GLU A 62 13.88 3.95 -40.74
CA GLU A 62 12.56 3.72 -41.33
C GLU A 62 11.52 3.38 -40.26
N ILE A 63 11.90 2.55 -39.27
CA ILE A 63 11.02 2.25 -38.13
C ILE A 63 10.74 3.52 -37.32
N ALA A 64 11.77 4.34 -37.07
CA ALA A 64 11.59 5.60 -36.34
C ALA A 64 10.71 6.59 -37.12
N ALA A 65 10.91 6.71 -38.44
CA ALA A 65 10.08 7.56 -39.30
C ALA A 65 8.62 7.07 -39.34
N ALA A 66 8.39 5.77 -39.51
CA ALA A 66 7.05 5.18 -39.49
C ALA A 66 6.35 5.38 -38.14
N ALA A 67 7.08 5.28 -37.03
CA ALA A 67 6.54 5.54 -35.69
C ALA A 67 6.18 7.01 -35.47
N LEU A 68 6.94 7.95 -36.07
CA LEU A 68 6.68 9.39 -36.02
C LEU A 68 5.49 9.79 -36.90
N ASP A 69 5.38 9.22 -38.10
CA ASP A 69 4.27 9.47 -39.03
C ASP A 69 2.96 8.85 -38.54
N GLY A 70 3.06 7.64 -37.96
CA GLY A 70 1.95 6.92 -37.37
C GLY A 70 1.58 7.40 -35.97
N GLN A 71 2.27 8.42 -35.43
CA GLN A 71 1.94 8.99 -34.13
C GLN A 71 0.48 9.43 -34.22
N PRO A 72 -0.45 8.74 -33.53
CA PRO A 72 -1.82 9.18 -33.52
C PRO A 72 -1.73 10.61 -33.02
N THR A 73 -2.32 11.55 -33.76
CA THR A 73 -2.55 12.90 -33.27
C THR A 73 -3.36 12.67 -32.01
N MET A 74 -2.67 12.54 -30.87
CA MET A 74 -3.28 12.27 -29.59
C MET A 74 -4.04 13.54 -29.36
N THR A 75 -5.32 13.54 -29.74
CA THR A 75 -6.32 14.44 -29.22
C THR A 75 -6.14 14.27 -27.73
N ALA A 76 -5.39 15.18 -27.12
CA ALA A 76 -4.89 15.02 -25.77
C ALA A 76 -6.10 14.72 -24.91
N GLU A 77 -6.27 13.45 -24.55
CA GLU A 77 -7.36 13.07 -23.70
C GLU A 77 -7.11 13.87 -22.43
N PRO A 78 -8.06 14.72 -22.01
CA PRO A 78 -7.82 15.65 -20.92
C PRO A 78 -7.27 14.83 -19.76
N PRO A 79 -6.13 15.24 -19.19
CA PRO A 79 -5.44 14.44 -18.20
C PRO A 79 -6.47 14.03 -17.16
N SER A 80 -6.71 12.72 -17.06
CA SER A 80 -7.64 12.17 -16.09
C SER A 80 -7.36 12.85 -14.75
N ALA A 81 -8.38 13.44 -14.13
CA ALA A 81 -8.20 14.13 -12.85
C ALA A 81 -7.59 13.21 -11.76
N MET A 82 -7.55 11.89 -12.01
CA MET A 82 -6.95 10.86 -11.17
C MET A 82 -5.51 10.44 -11.54
N SER A 83 -4.87 11.02 -12.55
CA SER A 83 -3.48 10.72 -12.94
C SER A 83 -2.44 11.66 -12.30
N GLY A 84 -2.88 12.65 -11.52
CA GLY A 84 -1.97 13.60 -10.88
C GLY A 84 -0.96 12.91 -9.95
N ALA A 85 0.31 13.36 -9.98
CA ALA A 85 1.37 12.86 -9.10
C ALA A 85 1.08 13.01 -7.58
N TRP A 86 0.05 13.78 -7.23
CA TRP A 86 -0.47 13.97 -5.88
C TRP A 86 -1.42 12.84 -5.42
N VAL A 87 -1.98 12.04 -6.33
CA VAL A 87 -2.94 10.99 -6.01
C VAL A 87 -2.31 9.88 -5.16
N PRO A 88 -1.12 9.33 -5.49
CA PRO A 88 -0.48 8.32 -4.65
C PRO A 88 -0.26 8.74 -3.19
N PRO A 89 0.32 9.93 -2.86
CA PRO A 89 0.55 10.32 -1.48
C PRO A 89 -0.74 10.61 -0.73
N VAL A 90 -1.77 11.16 -1.40
CA VAL A 90 -3.06 11.39 -0.77
C VAL A 90 -3.77 10.08 -0.45
N ALA A 91 -3.74 9.09 -1.35
CA ALA A 91 -4.30 7.76 -1.08
C ALA A 91 -3.61 7.10 0.12
N VAL A 92 -2.28 7.16 0.17
CA VAL A 92 -1.48 6.61 1.29
C VAL A 92 -1.77 7.34 2.60
N ALA A 93 -1.86 8.67 2.57
CA ALA A 93 -2.19 9.46 3.76
C ALA A 93 -3.61 9.16 4.28
N LEU A 94 -4.59 9.04 3.38
CA LEU A 94 -5.97 8.69 3.74
C LEU A 94 -6.05 7.31 4.39
N VAL A 95 -5.37 6.30 3.83
CA VAL A 95 -5.30 4.96 4.41
C VAL A 95 -4.65 5.03 5.80
N ALA A 96 -3.50 5.68 5.93
CA ALA A 96 -2.79 5.79 7.21
C ALA A 96 -3.63 6.51 8.28
N ILE A 97 -4.28 7.63 7.93
CA ILE A 97 -5.16 8.38 8.83
C ILE A 97 -6.37 7.53 9.23
N GLY A 98 -6.99 6.84 8.28
CA GLY A 98 -8.13 5.96 8.53
C GLY A 98 -7.78 4.82 9.50
N THR A 99 -6.67 4.13 9.24
CA THR A 99 -6.18 3.05 10.12
C THR A 99 -5.83 3.57 11.51
N PHE A 100 -5.16 4.72 11.59
CA PHE A 100 -4.77 5.33 12.86
C PHE A 100 -5.98 5.80 13.69
N ALA A 101 -6.96 6.44 13.05
CA ALA A 101 -8.20 6.83 13.70
C ALA A 101 -8.98 5.63 14.22
N MET A 102 -9.01 4.53 13.45
CA MET A 102 -9.65 3.28 13.87
C MET A 102 -8.95 2.67 15.11
N LEU A 103 -7.62 2.67 15.13
CA LEU A 103 -6.83 2.22 16.28
C LEU A 103 -7.05 3.10 17.53
N LEU A 104 -7.15 4.41 17.37
CA LEU A 104 -7.43 5.33 18.48
C LEU A 104 -8.84 5.13 19.05
N LEU A 105 -9.84 4.95 18.18
CA LEU A 105 -11.22 4.66 18.62
C LEU A 105 -11.30 3.34 19.37
N LEU A 106 -10.62 2.30 18.86
CA LEU A 106 -10.51 1.03 19.56
C LEU A 106 -9.82 1.22 20.91
N SER A 107 -8.65 1.86 20.95
CA SER A 107 -7.91 2.11 22.20
C SER A 107 -8.73 2.92 23.23
N GLY A 108 -9.51 3.90 22.78
CA GLY A 108 -10.33 4.75 23.64
C GLY A 108 -11.50 4.00 24.28
N SER A 109 -12.15 3.10 23.54
CA SER A 109 -13.23 2.28 24.10
C SER A 109 -12.70 1.28 25.14
N TYR A 110 -11.49 0.75 24.98
CA TYR A 110 -10.84 -0.08 26.02
C TYR A 110 -10.47 0.72 27.28
N GLY A 111 -9.99 1.96 27.12
CA GLY A 111 -9.52 2.78 28.24
C GLY A 111 -10.64 3.28 29.15
N LEU A 112 -11.80 3.60 28.58
CA LEU A 112 -12.95 4.12 29.34
C LEU A 112 -13.69 3.04 30.15
N GLY A 113 -13.68 1.78 29.71
CA GLY A 113 -14.36 0.68 30.42
C GLY A 113 -13.68 0.24 31.72
N LEU A 114 -12.38 0.51 31.89
CA LEU A 114 -11.60 0.07 33.05
C LEU A 114 -11.54 1.10 34.19
N GLY A 115 -11.93 2.35 33.94
CA GLY A 115 -11.85 3.44 34.93
C GLY A 115 -13.03 3.51 35.91
N SER A 116 -14.13 2.81 35.63
CA SER A 116 -15.39 2.89 36.39
C SER A 116 -15.72 1.61 37.17
N ALA A 117 -14.71 0.92 37.69
CA ALA A 117 -14.89 -0.19 38.65
C ALA A 117 -15.31 0.29 40.06
N GLY A 118 -16.14 1.35 40.12
CA GLY A 118 -16.78 1.87 41.33
C GLY A 118 -18.21 1.34 41.43
N SER A 119 -18.37 0.18 42.06
CA SER A 119 -19.54 -0.34 42.80
C SER A 119 -20.98 -0.31 42.22
N GLY A 120 -21.20 0.02 40.95
CA GLY A 120 -22.55 -0.01 40.36
C GLY A 120 -22.51 -0.36 38.88
N GLY A 121 -22.32 -1.65 38.59
CA GLY A 121 -22.05 -2.13 37.24
C GLY A 121 -23.16 -1.77 36.24
N PRO A 122 -22.87 -1.07 35.12
CA PRO A 122 -23.78 -1.08 34.00
C PRO A 122 -23.86 -2.51 33.46
N MET A 123 -25.08 -3.05 33.36
CA MET A 123 -25.35 -4.26 32.58
C MET A 123 -24.96 -3.96 31.12
N PHE A 124 -23.74 -4.30 30.74
CA PHE A 124 -23.39 -4.48 29.34
C PHE A 124 -24.10 -5.74 28.87
N GLU A 125 -25.32 -5.59 28.36
CA GLU A 125 -25.87 -6.63 27.49
C GLU A 125 -24.86 -6.83 26.35
N PRO A 126 -24.55 -8.09 25.98
CA PRO A 126 -23.72 -8.39 24.84
C PRO A 126 -24.47 -7.94 23.58
N VAL A 127 -24.36 -6.65 23.26
CA VAL A 127 -24.83 -6.08 22.00
C VAL A 127 -24.19 -6.93 20.92
N SER A 128 -25.03 -7.67 20.23
CA SER A 128 -24.64 -8.70 19.30
C SER A 128 -23.64 -8.10 18.30
N LEU A 129 -22.42 -8.62 18.30
CA LEU A 129 -21.32 -8.19 17.41
C LEU A 129 -21.78 -8.07 15.94
N LEU A 130 -22.73 -8.91 15.54
CA LEU A 130 -23.41 -8.88 14.24
C LEU A 130 -24.20 -7.58 13.97
N TRP A 131 -24.82 -6.96 14.97
CA TRP A 131 -25.52 -5.68 14.87
C TRP A 131 -24.61 -4.47 15.01
N SER A 132 -23.39 -4.63 15.55
CA SER A 132 -22.41 -3.56 15.65
C SER A 132 -21.67 -3.30 14.32
N PHE A 133 -21.62 -4.29 13.42
CA PHE A 133 -21.01 -4.17 12.10
C PHE A 133 -21.45 -2.93 11.30
N PRO A 134 -22.77 -2.65 11.13
CA PRO A 134 -23.21 -1.47 10.41
C PRO A 134 -22.78 -0.16 11.09
N VAL A 135 -22.74 -0.13 12.43
CA VAL A 135 -22.28 1.07 13.18
C VAL A 135 -20.79 1.29 12.99
N VAL A 136 -19.99 0.22 12.97
CA VAL A 136 -18.55 0.29 12.69
C VAL A 136 -18.29 0.65 11.22
N LEU A 137 -19.09 0.15 10.27
CA LEU A 137 -19.00 0.53 8.86
C LEU A 137 -19.44 1.97 8.59
N LEU A 138 -20.43 2.47 9.34
CA LEU A 138 -20.84 3.88 9.29
C LEU A 138 -19.89 4.80 10.07
N SER A 139 -18.99 4.25 10.88
CA SER A 139 -18.04 5.08 11.62
C SER A 139 -17.15 5.84 10.63
N PRO A 140 -16.86 7.13 10.87
CA PRO A 140 -16.07 7.97 9.96
C PRO A 140 -14.77 7.38 9.39
N PRO A 141 -13.99 6.53 10.11
CA PRO A 141 -12.75 5.98 9.56
C PRO A 141 -12.94 4.89 8.49
N ALA A 142 -14.05 4.15 8.52
CA ALA A 142 -14.31 3.05 7.58
C ALA A 142 -14.48 3.52 6.11
N PRO A 143 -15.31 4.54 5.79
CA PRO A 143 -15.42 5.05 4.43
C PRO A 143 -14.12 5.69 3.94
N LEU A 144 -13.32 6.30 4.82
CA LEU A 144 -12.01 6.85 4.45
C LEU A 144 -11.02 5.75 4.01
N ALA A 145 -10.97 4.64 4.73
CA ALA A 145 -10.13 3.49 4.36
C ALA A 145 -10.61 2.84 3.05
N LEU A 146 -11.93 2.73 2.87
CA LEU A 146 -12.53 2.15 1.66
C LEU A 146 -12.28 3.03 0.43
N VAL A 147 -12.45 4.35 0.56
CA VAL A 147 -12.10 5.31 -0.50
C VAL A 147 -10.62 5.26 -0.83
N GLY A 148 -9.74 5.15 0.17
CA GLY A 148 -8.30 4.98 -0.03
C GLY A 148 -7.96 3.70 -0.80
N ALA A 149 -8.55 2.56 -0.43
CA ALA A 149 -8.40 1.30 -1.15
C ALA A 149 -8.94 1.39 -2.59
N LEU A 150 -10.11 2.00 -2.77
CA LEU A 150 -10.74 2.20 -4.07
C LEU A 150 -9.85 3.05 -5.00
N LEU A 151 -9.30 4.15 -4.50
CA LEU A 151 -8.36 5.00 -5.23
C LEU A 151 -7.10 4.23 -5.67
N VAL A 152 -6.56 3.36 -4.82
CA VAL A 152 -5.40 2.52 -5.18
C VAL A 152 -5.77 1.51 -6.27
N THR A 153 -6.95 0.90 -6.21
CA THR A 153 -7.40 -0.04 -7.25
C THR A 153 -7.70 0.61 -8.59
N LEU A 154 -8.33 1.80 -8.59
CA LEU A 154 -8.71 2.51 -9.81
C LEU A 154 -7.53 3.21 -10.47
N SER A 155 -6.44 3.43 -9.73
CA SER A 155 -5.29 4.13 -10.26
C SER A 155 -4.46 3.22 -11.20
N PRO A 156 -4.28 3.62 -12.47
CA PRO A 156 -3.46 2.89 -13.42
C PRO A 156 -1.97 2.91 -13.07
N LEU A 157 -1.56 3.83 -12.18
CA LEU A 157 -0.17 3.99 -11.72
C LEU A 157 0.31 2.84 -10.84
N TYR A 158 -0.59 2.10 -10.18
CA TYR A 158 -0.21 1.00 -9.31
C TYR A 158 -0.11 -0.32 -10.08
N ARG A 159 1.06 -0.96 -10.01
CA ARG A 159 1.28 -2.30 -10.55
C ARG A 159 0.42 -3.33 -9.83
N GLY A 160 0.14 -4.47 -10.47
CA GLY A 160 -0.73 -5.52 -9.94
C GLY A 160 -0.34 -5.99 -8.54
N VAL A 161 0.97 -6.02 -8.23
CA VAL A 161 1.49 -6.44 -6.91
C VAL A 161 1.11 -5.46 -5.80
N ASP A 162 1.07 -4.16 -6.09
CA ASP A 162 0.71 -3.12 -5.11
C ASP A 162 -0.80 -3.10 -4.86
N ARG A 163 -1.61 -3.38 -5.89
CA ARG A 163 -3.05 -3.58 -5.75
C ARG A 163 -3.34 -4.77 -4.83
N LEU A 164 -2.61 -5.88 -5.01
CA LEU A 164 -2.77 -7.08 -4.20
C LEU A 164 -2.36 -6.85 -2.74
N ALA A 165 -1.31 -6.06 -2.49
CA ALA A 165 -0.90 -5.67 -1.14
C ALA A 165 -1.96 -4.80 -0.44
N ALA A 166 -2.58 -3.84 -1.15
CA ALA A 166 -3.68 -3.05 -0.61
C ALA A 166 -4.90 -3.91 -0.26
N TRP A 167 -5.23 -4.87 -1.13
CA TRP A 167 -6.31 -5.83 -0.87
C TRP A 167 -6.02 -6.78 0.27
N LEU A 168 -4.77 -7.21 0.46
CA LEU A 168 -4.36 -8.06 1.59
C LEU A 168 -4.34 -7.32 2.93
N ALA A 169 -4.22 -5.98 2.91
CA ALA A 169 -4.29 -5.18 4.13
C ALA A 169 -5.71 -5.14 4.75
N LEU A 170 -6.76 -5.18 3.92
CA LEU A 170 -8.16 -5.20 4.37
C LEU A 170 -8.53 -6.41 5.28
N PRO A 171 -8.28 -7.67 4.88
CA PRO A 171 -8.54 -8.82 5.74
C PRO A 171 -7.63 -8.84 6.96
N TRP A 172 -6.43 -8.25 6.90
CA TRP A 172 -5.57 -8.11 8.07
C TRP A 172 -6.19 -7.14 9.10
N CYS A 173 -6.75 -6.03 8.66
CA CYS A 173 -7.49 -5.11 9.52
C CYS A 173 -8.72 -5.79 10.16
N LEU A 174 -9.49 -6.57 9.38
CA LEU A 174 -10.63 -7.33 9.89
C LEU A 174 -10.21 -8.42 10.89
N ALA A 175 -9.11 -9.12 10.62
CA ALA A 175 -8.57 -10.14 11.51
C ALA A 175 -8.15 -9.54 12.85
N LEU A 176 -7.47 -8.40 12.84
CA LEU A 176 -7.06 -7.68 14.06
C LEU A 176 -8.27 -7.20 14.87
N LEU A 177 -9.32 -6.72 14.21
CA LEU A 177 -10.57 -6.33 14.87
C LEU A 177 -11.28 -7.54 15.49
N GLY A 178 -11.37 -8.65 14.77
CA GLY A 178 -11.95 -9.90 15.26
C GLY A 178 -11.17 -10.46 16.45
N TRP A 179 -9.85 -10.40 16.40
CA TRP A 179 -8.97 -10.81 17.51
C TRP A 179 -9.18 -9.94 18.75
N GLY A 180 -9.28 -8.62 18.59
CA GLY A 180 -9.59 -7.71 19.69
C GLY A 180 -10.93 -8.03 20.37
N ALA A 181 -11.97 -8.29 19.57
CA ALA A 181 -13.28 -8.68 20.08
C ALA A 181 -13.27 -10.03 20.80
N PHE A 182 -12.49 -11.00 20.31
CA PHE A 182 -12.33 -12.30 20.95
C PHE A 182 -11.67 -12.18 22.34
N ILE A 183 -10.60 -11.39 22.44
CA ILE A 183 -9.93 -11.13 23.73
C ILE A 183 -10.90 -10.49 24.72
N LEU A 184 -11.70 -9.51 24.30
CA LEU A 184 -12.70 -8.88 25.16
C LEU A 184 -13.71 -9.86 25.72
N ARG A 185 -14.23 -10.74 24.85
CA ARG A 185 -15.21 -11.74 25.25
C ARG A 185 -14.63 -12.71 26.28
N ALA A 186 -13.38 -13.11 26.09
CA ALA A 186 -12.67 -13.97 27.05
C ALA A 186 -12.50 -13.28 28.42
N VAL A 187 -12.24 -11.98 28.45
CA VAL A 187 -12.13 -11.22 29.70
C VAL A 187 -13.48 -11.08 30.41
N ASP A 188 -14.55 -10.73 29.69
CA ASP A 188 -15.89 -10.55 30.25
C ASP A 188 -16.42 -11.85 30.87
N GLU A 189 -16.21 -12.99 30.20
CA GLU A 189 -16.60 -14.32 30.69
C GLU A 189 -15.87 -14.68 31.99
N CYS A 190 -14.57 -14.33 32.09
CA CYS A 190 -13.77 -14.55 33.29
C CYS A 190 -14.25 -13.69 34.48
N VAL A 191 -14.60 -12.43 34.23
CA VAL A 191 -15.12 -11.53 35.28
C VAL A 191 -16.50 -11.99 35.76
N ARG A 192 -17.39 -12.40 34.86
CA ARG A 192 -18.76 -12.83 35.21
C ARG A 192 -18.81 -14.15 35.97
N THR A 193 -18.04 -15.14 35.56
CA THR A 193 -18.17 -16.49 36.13
C THR A 193 -17.56 -16.61 37.53
N GLY A 194 -16.73 -15.65 37.96
CA GLY A 194 -16.09 -15.68 39.29
C GLY A 194 -15.29 -16.96 39.54
N SER A 195 -14.99 -17.72 38.49
CA SER A 195 -14.41 -19.04 38.61
C SER A 195 -12.93 -18.90 38.88
N SER A 196 -12.46 -19.52 39.96
CA SER A 196 -11.04 -19.63 40.33
C SER A 196 -10.19 -20.37 39.28
N PHE A 197 -10.83 -20.87 38.21
CA PHE A 197 -10.24 -21.56 37.08
C PHE A 197 -9.96 -20.66 35.86
N CYS A 198 -10.02 -19.33 35.98
CA CYS A 198 -9.34 -18.46 35.02
C CYS A 198 -7.83 -18.68 35.18
N THR A 199 -7.30 -19.67 34.46
CA THR A 199 -5.92 -20.13 34.53
C THR A 199 -4.97 -19.00 34.08
N GLY A 200 -4.50 -18.21 35.03
CA GLY A 200 -3.23 -17.47 34.94
C GLY A 200 -3.11 -16.35 33.91
N ILE A 201 -4.14 -16.03 33.13
CA ILE A 201 -4.13 -14.86 32.23
C ILE A 201 -4.52 -13.66 33.07
N GLY A 202 -3.54 -13.10 33.79
CA GLY A 202 -3.73 -11.88 34.57
C GLY A 202 -4.17 -10.71 33.68
N ALA A 203 -4.76 -9.68 34.27
CA ALA A 203 -5.10 -8.44 33.58
C ALA A 203 -3.90 -7.85 32.78
N ASP A 204 -2.68 -8.12 33.26
CA ASP A 204 -1.43 -7.73 32.61
C ASP A 204 -1.19 -8.50 31.30
N THR A 205 -1.58 -9.78 31.21
CA THR A 205 -1.45 -10.57 29.98
C THR A 205 -2.38 -10.06 28.88
N VAL A 206 -3.58 -9.61 29.25
CA VAL A 206 -4.53 -8.97 28.33
C VAL A 206 -3.99 -7.63 27.84
N ARG A 207 -3.44 -6.81 28.75
CA ARG A 207 -2.78 -5.54 28.38
C ARG A 207 -1.61 -5.77 27.45
N LEU A 208 -0.75 -6.76 27.75
CA LEU A 208 0.37 -7.14 26.91
C LEU A 208 -0.10 -7.64 25.54
N GLY A 209 -1.18 -8.43 25.47
CA GLY A 209 -1.78 -8.88 24.22
C GLY A 209 -2.30 -7.72 23.37
N GLY A 210 -3.04 -6.78 23.97
CA GLY A 210 -3.51 -5.58 23.28
C GLY A 210 -2.36 -4.72 22.76
N VAL A 211 -1.33 -4.49 23.57
CA VAL A 211 -0.13 -3.74 23.17
C VAL A 211 0.61 -4.46 22.03
N ALA A 212 0.75 -5.78 22.09
CA ALA A 212 1.39 -6.57 21.05
C ALA A 212 0.65 -6.47 19.71
N VAL A 213 -0.69 -6.54 19.72
CA VAL A 213 -1.53 -6.38 18.51
C VAL A 213 -1.34 -4.99 17.90
N VAL A 214 -1.35 -3.93 18.72
CA VAL A 214 -1.10 -2.56 18.26
C VAL A 214 0.32 -2.41 17.69
N LEU A 215 1.32 -3.03 18.32
CA LEU A 215 2.70 -3.04 17.83
C LEU A 215 2.83 -3.75 16.47
N VAL A 216 2.23 -4.93 16.32
CA VAL A 216 2.27 -5.67 15.03
C VAL A 216 1.56 -4.87 13.93
N ALA A 217 0.40 -4.29 14.22
CA ALA A 217 -0.34 -3.46 13.27
C ALA A 217 0.47 -2.22 12.83
N SER A 218 1.10 -1.53 13.79
CA SER A 218 1.93 -0.35 13.52
C SER A 218 3.21 -0.70 12.75
N VAL A 219 3.88 -1.81 13.06
CA VAL A 219 5.03 -2.30 12.29
C VAL A 219 4.62 -2.64 10.87
N GLY A 220 3.50 -3.33 10.67
CA GLY A 220 2.95 -3.62 9.34
C GLY A 220 2.69 -2.35 8.52
N LEU A 221 2.08 -1.34 9.14
CA LEU A 221 1.85 -0.03 8.53
C LEU A 221 3.17 0.66 8.14
N VAL A 222 4.17 0.66 9.03
CA VAL A 222 5.48 1.27 8.77
C VAL A 222 6.20 0.56 7.62
N LEU A 223 6.17 -0.77 7.56
CA LEU A 223 6.78 -1.54 6.47
C LEU A 223 6.11 -1.26 5.13
N LEU A 224 4.78 -1.13 5.12
CA LEU A 224 4.01 -0.78 3.93
C LEU A 224 4.36 0.63 3.44
N LEU A 225 4.40 1.62 4.35
CA LEU A 225 4.84 2.98 4.03
C LEU A 225 6.28 3.03 3.52
N ALA A 226 7.19 2.26 4.13
CA ALA A 226 8.59 2.18 3.72
C ALA A 226 8.74 1.57 2.31
N ARG A 227 7.96 0.53 1.98
CA ARG A 227 7.93 -0.04 0.63
C ARG A 227 7.45 0.99 -0.39
N LEU A 228 6.35 1.67 -0.11
CA LEU A 228 5.79 2.70 -0.99
C LEU A 228 6.75 3.86 -1.19
N ALA A 229 7.50 4.26 -0.15
CA ALA A 229 8.52 5.29 -0.25
C ALA A 229 9.69 4.88 -1.17
N ARG A 230 10.14 3.62 -1.13
CA ARG A 230 11.24 3.11 -1.97
C ARG A 230 10.91 3.08 -3.46
N VAL A 231 9.66 2.80 -3.81
CA VAL A 231 9.20 2.82 -5.21
C VAL A 231 9.28 4.23 -5.80
N ARG A 232 9.21 5.26 -4.96
CA ARG A 232 9.22 6.66 -5.39
C ARG A 232 10.60 7.26 -5.59
N THR A 233 11.61 6.72 -4.92
CA THR A 233 12.98 7.28 -4.95
C THR A 233 13.75 6.98 -6.24
N THR A 234 13.22 6.14 -7.13
CA THR A 234 13.88 5.83 -8.41
C THR A 234 13.64 6.88 -9.49
N GLY A 235 12.81 7.91 -9.26
CA GLY A 235 12.36 8.81 -10.33
C GLY A 235 12.57 10.31 -10.13
N THR A 236 12.79 10.84 -8.92
CA THR A 236 12.89 12.30 -8.72
C THR A 236 13.98 12.68 -7.73
N SER A 237 15.01 13.36 -8.24
CA SER A 237 15.97 14.11 -7.43
C SER A 237 15.24 15.22 -6.66
N ASP A 238 15.58 15.39 -5.38
CA ASP A 238 15.23 16.48 -4.46
C ASP A 238 13.86 16.50 -3.76
N ALA A 239 12.75 16.05 -4.36
CA ALA A 239 11.43 16.12 -3.67
C ALA A 239 11.23 15.06 -2.55
N GLY A 240 11.97 13.95 -2.58
CA GLY A 240 11.83 12.84 -1.63
C GLY A 240 12.36 13.11 -0.22
N ARG A 241 13.26 14.09 -0.05
CA ARG A 241 14.00 14.32 1.21
C ARG A 241 13.14 14.86 2.36
N TRP A 242 12.06 15.57 2.04
CA TRP A 242 11.19 16.21 3.02
C TRP A 242 10.19 15.24 3.66
N TRP A 243 9.78 14.20 2.94
CA TRP A 243 8.79 13.22 3.43
C TRP A 243 9.36 12.25 4.46
N THR A 244 10.63 11.86 4.31
CA THR A 244 11.31 11.05 5.33
C THR A 244 11.51 11.81 6.63
N ALA A 245 11.77 13.12 6.56
CA ALA A 245 11.90 13.97 7.74
C ALA A 245 10.56 14.11 8.48
N ALA A 246 9.46 14.35 7.76
CA ALA A 246 8.13 14.47 8.36
C ALA A 246 7.67 13.16 9.05
N GLY A 247 7.92 12.00 8.43
CA GLY A 247 7.58 10.70 9.02
C GLY A 247 8.35 10.40 10.32
N VAL A 248 9.65 10.73 10.35
CA VAL A 248 10.50 10.55 11.54
C VAL A 248 10.08 11.50 12.67
N VAL A 249 9.75 12.75 12.35
CA VAL A 249 9.27 13.73 13.33
C VAL A 249 7.93 13.30 13.94
N LEU A 250 7.01 12.78 13.14
CA LEU A 250 5.73 12.28 13.65
C LEU A 250 5.91 11.07 14.57
N ALA A 251 6.80 10.14 14.21
CA ALA A 251 7.13 8.97 15.04
C ALA A 251 7.77 9.38 16.38
N LEU A 252 8.67 10.38 16.37
CA LEU A 252 9.29 10.93 17.57
C LEU A 252 8.28 11.66 18.47
N LEU A 253 7.32 12.39 17.89
CA LEU A 253 6.25 13.06 18.65
C LEU A 253 5.30 12.06 19.33
N VAL A 254 4.97 10.96 18.67
CA VAL A 254 4.15 9.90 19.27
C VAL A 254 4.90 9.19 20.40
N SER A 255 6.19 8.90 20.21
CA SER A 255 7.07 8.29 21.22
C SER A 255 7.23 9.15 22.48
N THR A 256 7.49 10.44 22.31
CA THR A 256 7.70 11.37 23.45
C THR A 256 6.43 11.59 24.27
N ARG A 257 5.25 11.57 23.63
CA ARG A 257 3.96 11.73 24.33
C ARG A 257 3.58 10.53 25.21
N TRP A 258 4.06 9.33 24.88
CA TRP A 258 3.89 8.14 25.72
C TRP A 258 4.79 8.16 26.97
N ARG A 259 6.03 8.66 26.82
CA ARG A 259 7.01 8.70 27.92
C ARG A 259 6.63 9.69 29.04
N THR A 260 5.99 10.80 28.69
CA THR A 260 5.60 11.83 29.68
C THR A 260 4.37 11.45 30.51
N ARG A 261 3.47 10.60 30.00
CA ARG A 261 2.31 10.12 30.78
C ARG A 261 2.67 9.03 31.79
N GLY A 262 3.70 8.22 31.53
CA GLY A 262 4.14 7.17 32.47
C GLY A 262 4.71 7.71 33.80
N HIS A 263 5.30 8.91 33.80
CA HIS A 263 5.92 9.48 35.01
C HIS A 263 4.93 10.19 35.95
N LEU A 264 3.72 10.53 35.49
CA LEU A 264 2.71 11.20 36.32
C LEU A 264 1.80 10.23 37.07
N ALA A 265 1.86 8.92 36.78
CA ALA A 265 1.04 7.91 37.44
C ALA A 265 1.74 7.21 38.64
N LEU A 266 2.96 7.62 39.00
CA LEU A 266 3.79 7.02 40.05
C LEU A 266 4.13 8.01 41.20
N ARG A 267 3.43 9.14 41.29
CA ARG A 267 3.43 10.05 42.45
C ARG A 267 2.02 10.19 42.97
#